data_AF-A0A1Y2MFR3-F1
#
_entry.id   AF-A0A1Y2MFR3-F1
#
_cell.length_a   1.000
_cell.length_b   1.000
_cell.length_c   1.000
_cell.angle_alpha   90.00
_cell.angle_beta   90.00
_cell.angle_gamma   90.00
#
_symmetry.space_group_name_H-M   'P 1'
#
loop_
_entity.id
_entity.type
_entity.pdbx_description
1 polymer ?
#
loop_
_entity_poly.entity_id
_entity_poly.type
_entity_poly.pdbx_seq_one_letter_code
_entity_poly.pdbx_strand_id
1 'polypeptide(L)'
;MSNVKMETAGFSESLRLSDRLRLHMKRSAFDKTPYEFLPQDTLDSIITEAIVRHAMAFTESTPEASALIAYILVEAKRVFATAVYIGLEPDTLYNTMVLFRNTKFSDNRLPLEVMRQEQLMKCFVSGRGHPLSELEARIQDDAKRIWTPLRVHDFSKKQFKFLAPVVRLGKRDHNFGNLILPFVRKHAAQNEGSFGMVSYYEIHSDHFEVPQEQKPTPSSIWAVKRFEIVQGSDHKEVTQRWASEINTLATVSTLNQNHIVRFIAAFSRGTLEEPEHYLVTELADGGNLRDLWRSMPNPPLQPLLMKTAVGNLRGLVEALSAIHRPISNEAQTYTNWRHGDLKPENILWFRDGGAFGTLKMCDFGEAKGHQAVTAMRNAQHNSSLRHSALRAT
;
A
#
# COMPACT_ATOMS: atom_id res chain seq x y z
N MET A 1 30.13 2.43 -24.68
CA MET A 1 31.44 2.99 -24.25
C MET A 1 31.09 4.19 -23.38
N SER A 2 31.31 4.24 -22.07
CA SER A 2 32.45 3.76 -21.27
C SER A 2 32.05 3.56 -19.80
N ASN A 3 32.49 2.42 -19.26
CA ASN A 3 32.73 2.04 -17.85
C ASN A 3 32.33 2.99 -16.71
N VAL A 4 31.29 2.62 -15.95
CA VAL A 4 31.09 2.98 -14.53
C VAL A 4 30.60 1.76 -13.73
N LYS A 5 31.02 0.54 -14.10
CA LYS A 5 30.53 -0.72 -13.48
C LYS A 5 31.59 -1.57 -12.77
N MET A 6 32.78 -1.04 -12.48
CA MET A 6 33.88 -1.85 -11.89
C MET A 6 34.67 -1.14 -10.77
N GLU A 7 34.03 -0.40 -9.86
CA GLU A 7 34.73 0.07 -8.64
C GLU A 7 33.96 -0.14 -7.32
N THR A 8 32.69 -0.56 -7.34
CA THR A 8 31.88 -0.68 -6.12
C THR A 8 31.98 -2.04 -5.41
N ALA A 9 32.55 -3.06 -6.03
CA ALA A 9 32.58 -4.41 -5.46
C ALA A 9 33.62 -4.56 -4.33
N GLY A 10 34.76 -3.86 -4.39
CA GLY A 10 35.85 -3.98 -3.40
C GLY A 10 35.66 -3.17 -2.12
N PHE A 11 34.88 -2.08 -2.16
CA PHE A 11 34.62 -1.22 -0.98
C PHE A 11 33.57 -1.81 -0.02
N SER A 12 32.75 -2.77 -0.49
CA SER A 12 31.57 -3.24 0.24
C SER A 12 31.84 -4.27 1.33
N GLU A 13 32.97 -4.98 1.29
CA GLU A 13 33.25 -6.07 2.25
C GLU A 13 33.96 -5.60 3.53
N SER A 14 34.63 -4.43 3.51
CA SER A 14 35.33 -3.87 4.68
C SER A 14 34.47 -2.93 5.53
N LEU A 15 33.27 -2.56 5.05
CA LEU A 15 32.36 -1.67 5.76
C LEU A 15 31.66 -2.43 6.88
N ARG A 16 31.50 -1.76 8.04
CA ARG A 16 30.64 -2.29 9.11
C ARG A 16 29.24 -2.52 8.54
N LEU A 17 28.57 -3.58 8.98
CA LEU A 17 27.24 -3.93 8.47
C LEU A 17 26.23 -2.79 8.65
N SER A 18 26.31 -2.02 9.73
CA SER A 18 25.49 -0.82 9.96
C SER A 18 25.65 0.24 8.85
N ASP A 19 26.89 0.49 8.40
CA ASP A 19 27.18 1.42 7.31
C ASP A 19 26.65 0.88 5.98
N ARG A 20 26.79 -0.42 5.74
CA ARG A 20 26.24 -1.09 4.56
C ARG A 20 24.71 -0.98 4.53
N LEU A 21 24.02 -1.21 5.64
CA LEU A 21 22.57 -1.04 5.75
C LEU A 21 22.17 0.41 5.46
N ARG A 22 22.91 1.39 6.01
CA ARG A 22 22.63 2.83 5.83
C ARG A 22 22.83 3.29 4.39
N LEU A 23 23.89 2.84 3.72
CA LEU A 23 24.22 3.19 2.34
C LEU A 23 23.10 2.80 1.36
N HIS A 24 22.40 1.71 1.65
CA HIS A 24 21.36 1.17 0.80
C HIS A 24 19.95 1.67 1.14
N MET A 25 19.79 2.53 2.16
CA MET A 25 18.49 3.10 2.50
C MET A 25 17.97 4.01 1.38
N LYS A 26 16.66 3.95 1.16
CA LYS A 26 15.92 4.81 0.24
C LYS A 26 15.14 5.84 1.03
N ARG A 27 15.07 7.06 0.49
CA ARG A 27 14.21 8.11 1.04
C ARG A 27 12.77 7.90 0.59
N SER A 28 11.85 7.97 1.55
CA SER A 28 10.42 8.06 1.28
C SER A 28 10.06 9.50 0.90
N ALA A 29 9.32 9.65 -0.20
CA ALA A 29 8.78 10.91 -0.71
C ALA A 29 7.33 11.15 -0.28
N PHE A 30 6.75 10.27 0.55
CA PHE A 30 5.35 10.36 0.95
C PHE A 30 5.09 11.45 1.99
N ASP A 31 5.94 11.50 3.02
CA ASP A 31 5.83 12.46 4.12
C ASP A 31 6.56 13.77 3.79
N LYS A 32 6.11 14.89 4.39
CA LYS A 32 6.79 16.19 4.26
C LYS A 32 8.24 16.14 4.76
N THR A 33 8.44 15.45 5.89
CA THR A 33 9.77 15.16 6.42
C THR A 33 10.25 13.85 5.81
N PRO A 34 11.36 13.83 5.05
CA PRO A 34 11.84 12.60 4.44
C PRO A 34 12.25 11.59 5.50
N TYR A 35 11.63 10.41 5.46
CA TYR A 35 12.07 9.24 6.20
C TYR A 35 12.89 8.32 5.31
N GLU A 36 13.65 7.41 5.91
CA GLU A 36 14.48 6.45 5.19
C GLU A 36 14.12 5.04 5.58
N PHE A 37 13.97 4.16 4.59
CA PHE A 37 13.72 2.74 4.78
C PHE A 37 14.68 1.90 3.93
N LEU A 38 14.88 0.64 4.31
CA LEU A 38 15.63 -0.33 3.52
C LEU A 38 14.63 -1.20 2.73
N PRO A 39 14.75 -1.28 1.39
CA PRO A 39 13.87 -2.14 0.60
C PRO A 39 13.98 -3.61 0.97
N GLN A 40 12.88 -4.37 0.84
CA GLN A 40 12.82 -5.77 1.29
C GLN A 40 13.86 -6.68 0.61
N ASP A 41 13.95 -6.68 -0.73
CA ASP A 41 14.93 -7.51 -1.44
C ASP A 41 16.38 -7.07 -1.15
N THR A 42 16.56 -5.79 -0.84
CA THR A 42 17.85 -5.25 -0.41
C THR A 42 18.22 -5.74 0.99
N LEU A 43 17.26 -5.82 1.91
CA LEU A 43 17.47 -6.44 3.23
C LEU A 43 17.87 -7.91 3.08
N ASP A 44 17.18 -8.67 2.23
CA ASP A 44 17.43 -10.09 1.99
C ASP A 44 18.78 -10.36 1.31
N SER A 45 19.20 -9.48 0.40
CA SER A 45 20.52 -9.58 -0.25
C SER A 45 21.69 -9.13 0.62
N ILE A 46 21.46 -8.24 1.60
CA ILE A 46 22.49 -7.81 2.54
C ILE A 46 22.65 -8.84 3.67
N ILE A 47 21.55 -9.30 4.27
CA ILE A 47 21.57 -10.18 5.43
C ILE A 47 21.61 -11.64 4.95
N THR A 48 22.82 -12.09 4.66
CA THR A 48 23.14 -13.47 4.26
C THR A 48 23.81 -14.21 5.41
N GLU A 49 23.89 -15.55 5.32
CA GLU A 49 24.60 -16.36 6.31
C GLU A 49 26.04 -15.86 6.56
N ALA A 50 26.79 -15.57 5.50
CA ALA A 50 28.17 -15.08 5.62
C ALA A 50 28.25 -13.76 6.41
N ILE A 51 27.32 -12.83 6.15
CA ILE A 51 27.27 -11.54 6.83
C ILE A 51 26.86 -11.68 8.29
N VAL A 52 25.90 -12.56 8.58
CA VAL A 52 25.48 -12.85 9.95
C VAL A 52 26.65 -13.47 10.74
N ARG A 53 27.41 -14.39 10.13
CA ARG A 53 28.62 -14.97 10.73
C ARG A 53 29.67 -13.92 11.06
N HIS A 54 29.96 -13.05 10.10
CA HIS A 54 30.94 -11.99 10.27
C HIS A 54 30.51 -10.98 11.36
N ALA A 55 29.25 -10.55 11.35
CA ALA A 55 28.72 -9.56 12.30
C ALA A 55 28.74 -10.05 13.76
N MET A 56 28.62 -11.36 13.99
CA MET A 56 28.70 -11.97 15.33
C MET A 56 30.07 -12.61 15.63
N ALA A 57 31.09 -12.35 14.80
CA ALA A 57 32.45 -12.86 14.97
C ALA A 57 32.56 -14.39 15.18
N PHE A 58 31.73 -15.18 14.49
CA PHE A 58 31.83 -16.64 14.56
C PHE A 58 33.13 -17.15 13.96
N THR A 59 33.94 -17.84 14.77
CA THR A 59 35.20 -18.46 14.36
C THR A 59 35.01 -19.91 13.89
N GLU A 60 33.98 -20.60 14.39
CA GLU A 60 33.72 -22.02 14.10
C GLU A 60 32.26 -22.27 13.70
N SER A 61 32.05 -23.31 12.91
CA SER A 61 30.70 -23.76 12.53
C SER A 61 30.20 -24.81 13.51
N THR A 62 29.59 -24.37 14.61
CA THR A 62 28.90 -25.25 15.56
C THR A 62 27.44 -25.46 15.19
N PRO A 63 26.80 -26.56 15.65
CA PRO A 63 25.35 -26.75 15.51
C PRO A 63 24.54 -25.60 16.09
N GLU A 64 24.99 -25.04 17.22
CA GLU A 64 24.34 -23.93 17.92
C GLU A 64 24.41 -22.64 17.10
N ALA A 65 25.59 -22.31 16.54
CA ALA A 65 25.77 -21.15 15.67
C ALA A 65 24.90 -21.27 14.42
N SER A 66 24.85 -22.47 13.82
CA SER A 66 24.04 -22.75 12.63
C SER A 66 22.54 -22.60 12.92
N ALA A 67 22.08 -23.10 14.07
CA ALA A 67 20.69 -22.96 14.50
C ALA A 67 20.30 -21.50 14.82
N LEU A 68 21.23 -20.69 15.31
CA LEU A 68 21.01 -19.27 15.54
C LEU A 68 20.94 -18.49 14.21
N ILE A 69 21.84 -18.76 13.27
CA ILE A 69 21.83 -18.14 11.95
C ILE A 69 20.54 -18.47 11.21
N ALA A 70 20.11 -19.74 11.22
CA ALA A 70 18.86 -20.15 10.58
C ALA A 70 17.66 -19.38 11.14
N TYR A 71 17.59 -19.23 12.47
CA TYR A 71 16.56 -18.42 13.12
C TYR A 71 16.61 -16.95 12.68
N ILE A 72 17.80 -16.34 12.61
CA ILE A 72 17.96 -14.95 12.14
C ILE A 72 17.44 -14.81 10.72
N LEU A 73 17.86 -15.69 9.81
CA LEU A 73 17.54 -15.59 8.38
C LEU A 73 16.08 -15.90 8.05
N VAL A 74 15.42 -16.74 8.86
CA VAL A 74 14.04 -17.18 8.60
C VAL A 74 13.02 -16.34 9.35
N GLU A 75 13.30 -15.96 10.60
CA GLU A 75 12.29 -15.39 11.50
C GLU A 75 12.62 -13.97 11.99
N ALA A 76 13.89 -13.60 12.11
CA ALA A 76 14.32 -12.43 12.87
C ALA A 76 15.24 -11.46 12.10
N LYS A 77 15.10 -11.38 10.76
CA LYS A 77 15.96 -10.55 9.91
C LYS A 77 15.84 -9.06 10.26
N ARG A 78 14.62 -8.54 10.47
CA ARG A 78 14.40 -7.12 10.78
C ARG A 78 14.81 -6.78 12.21
N VAL A 79 14.58 -7.69 13.15
CA VAL A 79 15.06 -7.59 14.53
C VAL A 79 16.60 -7.52 14.55
N PHE A 80 17.27 -8.42 13.84
CA PHE A 80 18.73 -8.42 13.68
C PHE A 80 19.23 -7.14 13.02
N ALA A 81 18.62 -6.72 11.89
CA ALA A 81 18.98 -5.50 11.20
C ALA A 81 18.88 -4.26 12.11
N THR A 82 17.82 -4.20 12.92
CA THR A 82 17.61 -3.12 13.89
C THR A 82 18.69 -3.12 14.97
N ALA A 83 19.02 -4.29 15.53
CA ALA A 83 20.07 -4.45 16.53
C ALA A 83 21.46 -4.02 16.00
N VAL A 84 21.80 -4.41 14.78
CA VAL A 84 23.02 -3.95 14.10
C VAL A 84 22.97 -2.44 13.87
N TYR A 85 21.83 -1.92 13.41
CA TYR A 85 21.70 -0.50 13.06
C TYR A 85 21.81 0.45 14.27
N ILE A 86 21.39 0.01 15.46
CA ILE A 86 21.60 0.77 16.71
C ILE A 86 23.02 0.62 17.27
N GLY A 87 23.90 -0.15 16.63
CA GLY A 87 25.31 -0.27 16.98
C GLY A 87 25.59 -1.23 18.13
N LEU A 88 24.87 -2.35 18.24
CA LEU A 88 25.29 -3.40 19.17
C LEU A 88 26.60 -4.05 18.69
N GLU A 89 27.60 -4.05 19.58
CA GLU A 89 28.90 -4.70 19.36
C GLU A 89 28.75 -6.23 19.21
N PRO A 90 29.67 -6.95 18.54
CA PRO A 90 29.52 -8.37 18.18
C PRO A 90 29.07 -9.28 19.32
N ASP A 91 29.70 -9.20 20.49
CA ASP A 91 29.34 -10.03 21.66
C ASP A 91 27.95 -9.70 22.19
N THR A 92 27.59 -8.40 22.22
CA THR A 92 26.28 -7.94 22.67
C THR A 92 25.20 -8.33 21.67
N LEU A 93 25.49 -8.23 20.37
CA LEU A 93 24.61 -8.66 19.28
C LEU A 93 24.37 -10.17 19.34
N TYR A 94 25.41 -10.98 19.53
CA TYR A 94 25.29 -12.43 19.70
C TYR A 94 24.39 -12.77 20.88
N ASN A 95 24.67 -12.22 22.06
CA ASN A 95 23.86 -12.46 23.27
C ASN A 95 22.40 -11.99 23.08
N THR A 96 22.19 -10.90 22.34
CA THR A 96 20.86 -10.38 21.99
C THR A 96 20.10 -11.39 21.15
N MET A 97 20.72 -11.91 20.09
CA MET A 97 20.05 -12.86 19.20
C MET A 97 19.81 -14.21 19.87
N VAL A 98 20.70 -14.66 20.76
CA VAL A 98 20.48 -15.85 21.60
C VAL A 98 19.28 -15.64 22.53
N LEU A 99 19.20 -14.49 23.21
CA LEU A 99 18.07 -14.13 24.07
C LEU A 99 16.76 -14.14 23.28
N PHE A 100 16.73 -13.50 22.10
CA PHE A 100 15.55 -13.46 21.25
C PHE A 100 15.12 -14.83 20.74
N ARG A 101 16.07 -15.68 20.32
CA ARG A 101 15.78 -17.06 19.92
C ARG A 101 15.15 -17.86 21.07
N ASN A 102 15.76 -17.81 22.26
CA ASN A 102 15.29 -18.56 23.42
C ASN A 102 13.90 -18.10 23.91
N THR A 103 13.55 -16.85 23.62
CA THR A 103 12.28 -16.23 24.04
C THR A 103 11.27 -16.12 22.89
N LYS A 104 11.61 -16.65 21.71
CA LYS A 104 10.80 -16.61 20.47
C LYS A 104 10.42 -15.18 20.06
N PHE A 105 11.31 -14.22 20.26
CA PHE A 105 11.10 -12.82 19.87
C PHE A 105 11.53 -12.60 18.42
N SER A 106 10.60 -12.64 17.46
CA SER A 106 10.92 -12.55 16.02
C SER A 106 10.33 -11.30 15.36
N ASP A 107 10.47 -11.17 14.04
CA ASP A 107 9.97 -10.01 13.28
C ASP A 107 8.46 -9.79 13.43
N ASN A 108 7.70 -10.83 13.81
CA ASN A 108 6.26 -10.74 14.07
C ASN A 108 5.89 -9.94 15.33
N ARG A 109 6.87 -9.62 16.19
CA ARG A 109 6.69 -8.79 17.38
C ARG A 109 6.83 -7.30 17.09
N LEU A 110 7.22 -6.94 15.85
CA LEU A 110 7.37 -5.56 15.41
C LEU A 110 6.06 -5.04 14.77
N PRO A 111 5.74 -3.73 14.86
CA PRO A 111 6.52 -2.70 15.54
C PRO A 111 6.32 -2.68 17.06
N LEU A 112 7.40 -2.44 17.81
CA LEU A 112 7.33 -2.05 19.21
C LEU A 112 6.85 -0.60 19.37
N GLU A 113 6.14 -0.32 20.46
CA GLU A 113 5.73 1.04 20.80
C GLU A 113 6.94 1.95 21.09
N VAL A 114 6.90 3.19 20.58
CA VAL A 114 7.90 4.21 20.89
C VAL A 114 7.46 4.97 22.13
N MET A 115 8.01 4.60 23.28
CA MET A 115 7.72 5.23 24.57
C MET A 115 8.72 6.34 24.89
N ARG A 116 8.28 7.34 25.66
CA ARG A 116 9.18 8.39 26.20
C ARG A 116 10.12 7.79 27.24
N GLN A 117 11.27 8.44 27.45
CA GLN A 117 12.30 7.96 28.38
C GLN A 117 11.76 7.73 29.79
N GLU A 118 10.94 8.63 30.33
CA GLU A 118 10.31 8.48 31.66
C GLU A 118 9.41 7.23 31.77
N GLN A 119 8.69 6.89 30.69
CA GLN A 119 7.85 5.69 30.63
C GLN A 119 8.72 4.43 30.61
N LEU A 120 9.77 4.43 29.79
CA LEU A 120 10.74 3.33 29.74
C LEU A 120 11.42 3.12 31.09
N MET A 121 11.83 4.18 31.79
CA MET A 121 12.40 4.06 33.14
C MET A 121 11.45 3.31 34.09
N LYS A 122 10.15 3.63 34.06
CA LYS A 122 9.14 2.91 34.86
C LYS A 122 9.01 1.44 34.46
N CYS A 123 9.06 1.14 33.15
CA CYS A 123 9.03 -0.24 32.66
C CYS A 123 10.23 -1.06 33.14
N PHE A 124 11.43 -0.47 33.15
CA PHE A 124 12.64 -1.15 33.63
C PHE A 124 12.66 -1.33 35.15
N VAL A 125 12.18 -0.36 35.93
CA VAL A 125 12.05 -0.50 37.39
C VAL A 125 11.02 -1.57 37.77
N SER A 126 9.90 -1.64 37.05
CA SER A 126 8.85 -2.61 37.33
C SER A 126 9.07 -3.99 36.68
N GLY A 127 10.01 -4.07 35.73
CA GLY A 127 10.24 -5.25 34.89
C GLY A 127 9.06 -5.61 33.98
N ARG A 128 8.19 -4.66 33.65
CA ARG A 128 6.92 -4.88 32.93
C ARG A 128 6.56 -3.74 31.99
N GLY A 129 5.65 -4.01 31.05
CA GLY A 129 5.01 -2.97 30.23
C GLY A 129 5.75 -2.61 28.94
N HIS A 130 6.94 -3.19 28.72
CA HIS A 130 7.60 -3.16 27.42
C HIS A 130 8.22 -4.53 27.14
N PRO A 131 8.07 -5.12 25.93
CA PRO A 131 8.57 -6.47 25.65
C PRO A 131 10.06 -6.64 25.97
N LEU A 132 10.90 -5.68 25.59
CA LEU A 132 12.34 -5.74 25.87
C LEU A 132 12.69 -5.56 27.36
N SER A 133 11.91 -4.80 28.14
CA SER A 133 12.16 -4.68 29.59
C SER A 133 11.74 -5.94 30.34
N GLU A 134 10.69 -6.62 29.88
CA GLU A 134 10.24 -7.91 30.41
C GLU A 134 11.23 -9.04 30.13
N LEU A 135 11.86 -9.03 28.94
CA LEU A 135 12.95 -9.95 28.63
C LEU A 135 14.16 -9.67 29.53
N GLU A 136 14.51 -8.39 29.71
CA GLU A 136 15.63 -7.97 30.55
C GLU A 136 15.45 -8.36 32.02
N ALA A 137 14.23 -8.21 32.55
CA ALA A 137 13.91 -8.54 33.94
C ALA A 137 14.07 -10.03 34.28
N ARG A 138 14.12 -10.91 33.28
CA ARG A 138 14.37 -12.36 33.47
C ARG A 138 15.85 -12.69 33.61
N ILE A 139 16.74 -11.73 33.32
CA ILE A 139 18.19 -11.89 33.44
C ILE A 139 18.59 -11.60 34.89
N GLN A 140 19.03 -12.65 35.59
CA GLN A 140 19.47 -12.58 36.99
C GLN A 140 20.84 -11.92 37.16
N ASP A 141 21.70 -12.05 36.16
CA ASP A 141 23.05 -11.51 36.17
C ASP A 141 23.07 -10.11 35.54
N ASP A 142 23.25 -9.08 36.36
CA ASP A 142 23.30 -7.69 35.91
C ASP A 142 24.41 -7.44 34.87
N ALA A 143 25.50 -8.22 34.88
CA ALA A 143 26.56 -8.08 33.87
C ALA A 143 26.15 -8.62 32.49
N LYS A 144 25.09 -9.45 32.42
CA LYS A 144 24.52 -9.99 31.18
C LYS A 144 23.35 -9.18 30.65
N ARG A 145 23.00 -8.08 31.33
CA ARG A 145 21.96 -7.16 30.88
C ARG A 145 22.42 -6.40 29.64
N ILE A 146 21.56 -6.41 28.63
CA ILE A 146 21.79 -5.83 27.30
C ILE A 146 20.92 -4.59 27.11
N TRP A 147 19.66 -4.64 27.50
CA TRP A 147 18.70 -3.60 27.23
C TRP A 147 18.73 -2.52 28.31
N THR A 148 18.98 -1.30 27.87
CA THR A 148 18.80 -0.09 28.68
C THR A 148 17.60 0.70 28.15
N PRO A 149 17.00 1.60 28.94
CA PRO A 149 15.96 2.51 28.44
C PRO A 149 16.36 3.25 27.17
N LEU A 150 17.63 3.66 27.05
CA LEU A 150 18.16 4.32 25.85
C LEU A 150 18.21 3.36 24.64
N ARG A 151 18.77 2.15 24.81
CA ARG A 151 18.84 1.15 23.73
C ARG A 151 17.45 0.73 23.27
N VAL A 152 16.49 0.59 24.19
CA VAL A 152 15.09 0.27 23.85
C VAL A 152 14.45 1.41 23.06
N HIS A 153 14.62 2.66 23.49
CA HIS A 153 14.12 3.81 22.73
C HIS A 153 14.70 3.83 21.31
N ASP A 154 16.01 3.62 21.17
CA ASP A 154 16.67 3.61 19.87
C ASP A 154 16.21 2.42 19.01
N PHE A 155 16.09 1.23 19.58
CA PHE A 155 15.55 0.07 18.88
C PHE A 155 14.11 0.34 18.38
N SER A 156 13.23 0.77 19.28
CA SER A 156 11.83 1.07 18.96
C SER A 156 11.70 2.18 17.92
N LYS A 157 12.62 3.15 17.88
CA LYS A 157 12.60 4.22 16.86
C LYS A 157 13.20 3.78 15.53
N LYS A 158 14.30 3.01 15.54
CA LYS A 158 15.04 2.63 14.32
C LYS A 158 14.43 1.42 13.61
N GLN A 159 13.64 0.58 14.28
CA GLN A 159 12.96 -0.57 13.65
C GLN A 159 12.16 -0.18 12.40
N PHE A 160 11.53 1.00 12.39
CA PHE A 160 10.68 1.46 11.28
C PHE A 160 11.43 1.54 9.95
N LYS A 161 12.76 1.69 9.98
CA LYS A 161 13.63 1.67 8.79
C LYS A 161 13.62 0.32 8.08
N PHE A 162 13.21 -0.75 8.74
CA PHE A 162 13.20 -2.13 8.21
C PHE A 162 11.78 -2.71 8.09
N LEU A 163 10.76 -1.90 8.35
CA LEU A 163 9.34 -2.31 8.39
C LEU A 163 8.52 -1.67 7.27
N ALA A 164 9.15 -1.17 6.21
CA ALA A 164 8.41 -0.63 5.07
C ALA A 164 7.42 -1.67 4.53
N PRO A 165 6.13 -1.33 4.43
CA PRO A 165 5.11 -2.31 4.07
C PRO A 165 5.17 -2.67 2.59
N VAL A 166 4.52 -3.77 2.22
CA VAL A 166 4.30 -4.14 0.82
C VAL A 166 2.86 -3.84 0.43
N VAL A 167 2.68 -3.08 -0.64
CA VAL A 167 1.38 -2.75 -1.23
C VAL A 167 1.00 -3.87 -2.19
N ARG A 168 -0.17 -4.49 -1.98
CA ARG A 168 -0.65 -5.61 -2.80
C ARG A 168 -1.78 -5.16 -3.72
N LEU A 169 -1.67 -5.50 -5.00
CA LEU A 169 -2.72 -5.22 -5.97
C LEU A 169 -4.05 -5.86 -5.53
N GLY A 170 -5.14 -5.09 -5.60
CA GLY A 170 -6.49 -5.54 -5.28
C GLY A 170 -6.81 -5.59 -3.79
N LYS A 171 -5.84 -5.35 -2.89
CA LYS A 171 -6.11 -5.37 -1.45
C LYS A 171 -6.79 -4.07 -1.00
N ARG A 172 -7.89 -4.25 -0.26
CA ARG A 172 -8.85 -3.19 0.11
C ARG A 172 -8.59 -2.53 1.47
N ASP A 173 -7.91 -3.23 2.37
CA ASP A 173 -7.73 -2.77 3.75
C ASP A 173 -6.31 -3.09 4.25
N HIS A 174 -5.38 -2.25 3.85
CA HIS A 174 -4.06 -2.22 4.47
C HIS A 174 -4.06 -1.20 5.60
N ASN A 175 -3.93 -1.63 6.86
CA ASN A 175 -3.57 -0.72 7.94
C ASN A 175 -2.04 -0.70 8.10
N PHE A 176 -1.41 0.42 7.76
CA PHE A 176 0.03 0.62 7.87
C PHE A 176 0.45 1.38 9.13
N GLY A 177 -0.49 1.81 9.99
CA GLY A 177 -0.19 2.55 11.20
C GLY A 177 0.81 3.69 10.96
N ASN A 178 1.94 3.67 11.67
CA ASN A 178 3.00 4.68 11.54
C ASN A 178 4.23 4.19 10.75
N LEU A 179 4.07 3.17 9.91
CA LEU A 179 5.18 2.65 9.10
C LEU A 179 5.64 3.66 8.05
N ILE A 180 6.94 3.58 7.70
CA ILE A 180 7.51 4.38 6.61
C ILE A 180 7.02 3.79 5.28
N LEU A 181 6.27 4.57 4.51
CA LEU A 181 5.70 4.08 3.26
C LEU A 181 6.73 4.11 2.11
N PRO A 182 6.76 3.08 1.25
CA PRO A 182 7.81 2.86 0.26
C PRO A 182 7.63 3.68 -1.04
N PHE A 183 7.10 4.91 -0.95
CA PHE A 183 6.97 5.79 -2.10
C PHE A 183 8.28 6.55 -2.31
N VAL A 184 8.93 6.39 -3.46
CA VAL A 184 10.28 6.90 -3.72
C VAL A 184 10.31 8.25 -4.43
N ARG A 185 9.22 8.61 -5.09
CA ARG A 185 9.10 9.87 -5.82
C ARG A 185 7.67 10.39 -5.76
N LYS A 186 7.53 11.69 -5.54
CA LYS A 186 6.28 12.44 -5.73
C LYS A 186 6.39 13.27 -6.99
N HIS A 187 5.40 13.17 -7.87
CA HIS A 187 5.32 13.98 -9.09
C HIS A 187 4.41 15.18 -8.86
N ALA A 188 4.73 16.31 -9.49
CA ALA A 188 3.88 17.48 -9.46
C ALA A 188 2.56 17.19 -10.18
N ALA A 189 1.44 17.66 -9.64
CA ALA A 189 0.18 17.60 -10.36
C ALA A 189 0.28 18.50 -11.60
N GLN A 190 0.05 17.95 -12.81
CA GLN A 190 0.15 18.73 -14.04
C GLN A 190 -0.93 19.82 -14.15
N ASN A 191 -2.01 19.73 -13.36
CA ASN A 191 -3.09 20.71 -13.30
C ASN A 191 -3.57 20.86 -11.85
N GLU A 192 -3.36 22.02 -11.21
CA GLU A 192 -3.95 22.39 -9.90
C GLU A 192 -5.48 22.67 -9.98
N GLY A 193 -6.17 22.01 -10.91
CA GLY A 193 -7.61 22.19 -11.15
C GLY A 193 -8.45 21.11 -10.48
N SER A 194 -9.33 21.51 -9.56
CA SER A 194 -10.45 20.76 -8.97
C SER A 194 -10.15 19.49 -8.15
N PHE A 195 -8.99 18.85 -8.28
CA PHE A 195 -8.65 17.59 -7.59
C PHE A 195 -7.44 17.74 -6.67
N GLY A 196 -7.35 18.82 -5.88
CA GLY A 196 -6.27 19.04 -4.88
C GLY A 196 -6.09 17.89 -3.87
N MET A 197 -6.93 16.87 -3.93
CA MET A 197 -6.97 15.66 -3.13
C MET A 197 -6.16 14.47 -3.70
N VAL A 198 -5.70 14.53 -4.96
CA VAL A 198 -4.97 13.43 -5.63
C VAL A 198 -3.52 13.83 -5.88
N SER A 199 -2.58 13.00 -5.41
CA SER A 199 -1.14 13.14 -5.64
C SER A 199 -0.61 11.96 -6.45
N TYR A 200 0.48 12.18 -7.18
CA TYR A 200 1.09 11.15 -8.04
C TYR A 200 2.39 10.65 -7.44
N TYR A 201 2.54 9.33 -7.32
CA TYR A 201 3.72 8.74 -6.69
C TYR A 201 4.27 7.55 -7.42
N GLU A 202 5.59 7.37 -7.33
CA GLU A 202 6.25 6.10 -7.62
C GLU A 202 6.38 5.27 -6.33
N ILE A 203 5.95 4.01 -6.39
CA ILE A 203 6.16 3.02 -5.32
C ILE A 203 7.42 2.22 -5.66
N HIS A 204 8.27 1.95 -4.67
CA HIS A 204 9.43 1.07 -4.84
C HIS A 204 8.99 -0.31 -5.36
N SER A 205 9.66 -0.83 -6.40
CA SER A 205 9.29 -2.10 -7.07
C SER A 205 9.15 -3.27 -6.09
N ASP A 206 10.11 -3.41 -5.18
CA ASP A 206 10.19 -4.50 -4.20
C ASP A 206 9.06 -4.43 -3.14
N HIS A 207 8.33 -3.32 -3.10
CA HIS A 207 7.21 -3.10 -2.20
C HIS A 207 5.87 -3.00 -2.91
N PHE A 208 5.80 -3.48 -4.15
CA PHE A 208 4.58 -3.52 -4.93
C PHE A 208 4.37 -4.92 -5.54
N GLU A 209 3.48 -5.69 -4.93
CA GLU A 209 3.16 -7.05 -5.38
C GLU A 209 1.98 -7.02 -6.37
N VAL A 210 2.25 -7.50 -7.59
CA VAL A 210 1.23 -7.78 -8.60
C VAL A 210 1.06 -9.30 -8.71
N PRO A 211 -0.17 -9.85 -8.59
CA PRO A 211 -0.46 -11.23 -8.93
C PRO A 211 0.10 -11.59 -10.31
N GLN A 212 0.72 -12.78 -10.44
CA GLN A 212 1.44 -13.19 -11.66
C GLN A 212 0.59 -13.12 -12.94
N GLU A 213 -0.73 -13.23 -12.81
CA GLU A 213 -1.72 -13.21 -13.89
C GLU A 213 -2.05 -11.79 -14.41
N GLN A 214 -1.59 -10.73 -13.73
CA GLN A 214 -1.98 -9.35 -14.00
C GLN A 214 -0.78 -8.40 -14.18
N LYS A 215 0.39 -8.90 -14.61
CA LYS A 215 1.59 -8.09 -14.89
C LYS A 215 1.22 -6.93 -15.83
N PRO A 216 1.11 -5.69 -15.33
CA PRO A 216 0.85 -4.54 -16.16
C PRO A 216 2.16 -4.12 -16.84
N THR A 217 2.02 -3.39 -17.94
CA THR A 217 3.08 -2.54 -18.51
C THR A 217 3.69 -1.60 -17.45
N PRO A 218 4.93 -1.12 -17.67
CA PRO A 218 5.86 -0.65 -16.62
C PRO A 218 5.60 0.79 -16.16
N SER A 219 4.34 1.18 -15.93
CA SER A 219 4.10 2.42 -15.21
C SER A 219 4.26 2.16 -13.72
N SER A 220 5.35 2.67 -13.14
CA SER A 220 5.57 2.69 -11.70
C SER A 220 4.85 3.85 -10.99
N ILE A 221 4.13 4.69 -11.74
CA ILE A 221 3.48 5.90 -11.23
C ILE A 221 1.99 5.63 -11.02
N TRP A 222 1.51 5.98 -9.83
CA TRP A 222 0.14 5.76 -9.38
C TRP A 222 -0.52 7.06 -8.94
N ALA A 223 -1.85 7.13 -9.11
CA ALA A 223 -2.67 8.18 -8.53
C ALA A 223 -3.08 7.79 -7.11
N VAL A 224 -2.83 8.67 -6.13
CA VAL A 224 -3.11 8.46 -4.70
C VAL A 224 -4.05 9.55 -4.22
N LYS A 225 -5.31 9.20 -3.97
CA LYS A 225 -6.35 10.06 -3.39
C LYS A 225 -6.28 9.96 -1.87
N ARG A 226 -6.14 11.09 -1.17
CA ARG A 226 -6.28 11.17 0.29
C ARG A 226 -7.71 11.55 0.63
N PHE A 227 -8.32 10.94 1.64
CA PHE A 227 -9.65 11.37 2.10
C PHE A 227 -9.47 12.38 3.24
N GLU A 228 -9.90 13.61 3.01
CA GLU A 228 -9.80 14.70 3.99
C GLU A 228 -11.06 14.80 4.85
N ILE A 229 -10.88 15.29 6.07
CA ILE A 229 -11.98 15.68 6.95
C ILE A 229 -12.56 16.98 6.41
N VAL A 230 -13.82 16.94 5.99
CA VAL A 230 -14.56 18.13 5.58
C VAL A 230 -15.06 18.85 6.82
N GLN A 231 -15.18 20.18 6.79
CA GLN A 231 -15.72 20.95 7.92
C GLN A 231 -17.07 20.37 8.38
N GLY A 232 -17.17 20.04 9.66
CA GLY A 232 -18.38 19.46 10.28
C GLY A 232 -18.45 17.93 10.25
N SER A 233 -17.52 17.24 9.58
CA SER A 233 -17.42 15.77 9.60
C SER A 233 -16.44 15.28 10.68
N ASP A 234 -16.65 14.06 11.18
CA ASP A 234 -15.71 13.38 12.08
C ASP A 234 -14.90 12.28 11.35
N HIS A 235 -13.91 11.70 12.03
CA HIS A 235 -13.11 10.61 11.46
C HIS A 235 -13.94 9.36 11.09
N LYS A 236 -15.07 9.12 11.77
CA LYS A 236 -15.93 7.97 11.47
C LYS A 236 -16.64 8.16 10.14
N GLU A 237 -17.13 9.36 9.87
CA GLU A 237 -17.78 9.70 8.62
C GLU A 237 -16.80 9.58 7.44
N VAL A 238 -15.58 10.09 7.59
CA VAL A 238 -14.52 9.93 6.56
C VAL A 238 -14.21 8.45 6.33
N THR A 239 -14.10 7.66 7.40
CA THR A 239 -13.87 6.21 7.30
C THR A 239 -15.01 5.51 6.55
N GLN A 240 -16.27 5.89 6.79
CA GLN A 240 -17.42 5.34 6.08
C GLN A 240 -17.42 5.68 4.60
N ARG A 241 -17.12 6.95 4.24
CA ARG A 241 -17.01 7.38 2.84
C ARG A 241 -15.90 6.63 2.11
N TRP A 242 -14.72 6.52 2.73
CA TRP A 242 -13.59 5.77 2.22
C TRP A 242 -13.93 4.29 1.99
N ALA A 243 -14.51 3.63 3.01
CA ALA A 243 -14.91 2.23 2.92
C ALA A 243 -15.97 2.00 1.82
N SER A 244 -16.93 2.91 1.67
CA SER A 244 -17.95 2.85 0.61
C SER A 244 -17.32 2.94 -0.78
N GLU A 245 -16.42 3.91 -1.00
CA GLU A 245 -15.77 4.12 -2.29
C GLU A 245 -14.86 2.93 -2.67
N ILE A 246 -14.05 2.43 -1.73
CA ILE A 246 -13.19 1.26 -1.99
C ILE A 246 -14.03 0.03 -2.30
N ASN A 247 -15.06 -0.26 -1.50
CA ASN A 247 -15.88 -1.44 -1.72
C ASN A 247 -16.54 -1.40 -3.08
N THR A 248 -17.00 -0.22 -3.51
CA THR A 248 -17.60 -0.06 -4.83
C THR A 248 -16.55 -0.22 -5.93
N LEU A 249 -15.47 0.56 -5.90
CA LEU A 249 -14.47 0.57 -6.95
C LEU A 249 -13.74 -0.78 -7.07
N ALA A 250 -13.38 -1.40 -5.94
CA ALA A 250 -12.73 -2.71 -5.95
C ALA A 250 -13.68 -3.84 -6.39
N THR A 251 -15.00 -3.66 -6.30
CA THR A 251 -15.98 -4.59 -6.86
C THR A 251 -16.17 -4.34 -8.35
N VAL A 252 -16.39 -3.09 -8.75
CA VAL A 252 -16.56 -2.71 -10.15
C VAL A 252 -15.31 -3.02 -10.99
N SER A 253 -14.11 -2.90 -10.40
CA SER A 253 -12.85 -3.26 -11.05
C SER A 253 -12.72 -4.75 -11.36
N THR A 254 -13.49 -5.66 -10.74
CA THR A 254 -13.47 -7.09 -11.09
C THR A 254 -14.18 -7.39 -12.41
N LEU A 255 -14.99 -6.46 -12.92
CA LEU A 255 -15.64 -6.56 -14.23
C LEU A 255 -14.64 -6.44 -15.39
N ASN A 256 -13.39 -6.10 -15.09
CA ASN A 256 -12.27 -5.99 -16.03
C ASN A 256 -12.61 -5.18 -17.30
N GLN A 257 -13.31 -4.07 -17.11
CA GLN A 257 -13.73 -3.16 -18.18
C GLN A 257 -12.63 -2.15 -18.47
N ASN A 258 -12.20 -2.04 -19.73
CA ASN A 258 -11.15 -1.11 -20.14
C ASN A 258 -11.48 0.37 -19.90
N HIS A 259 -12.77 0.70 -19.82
CA HIS A 259 -13.29 2.06 -19.64
C HIS A 259 -13.65 2.39 -18.18
N ILE A 260 -13.08 1.65 -17.22
CA ILE A 260 -13.18 1.92 -15.78
C ILE A 260 -11.76 2.01 -15.22
N VAL A 261 -11.50 3.01 -14.39
CA VAL A 261 -10.20 3.16 -13.73
C VAL A 261 -9.90 1.93 -12.88
N ARG A 262 -8.71 1.36 -13.04
CA ARG A 262 -8.30 0.18 -12.28
C ARG A 262 -8.03 0.54 -10.82
N PHE A 263 -8.70 -0.17 -9.92
CA PHE A 263 -8.36 -0.20 -8.50
C PHE A 263 -6.99 -0.83 -8.30
N ILE A 264 -6.07 -0.16 -7.61
CA ILE A 264 -4.74 -0.71 -7.33
C ILE A 264 -4.67 -1.22 -5.90
N ALA A 265 -4.89 -0.36 -4.93
CA ALA A 265 -4.88 -0.72 -3.52
C ALA A 265 -5.58 0.36 -2.71
N ALA A 266 -5.89 0.06 -1.45
CA ALA A 266 -6.24 1.08 -0.49
C ALA A 266 -5.61 0.79 0.87
N PHE A 267 -5.30 1.86 1.59
CA PHE A 267 -4.64 1.76 2.89
C PHE A 267 -5.02 2.91 3.82
N SER A 268 -4.88 2.64 5.12
CA SER A 268 -4.96 3.60 6.20
C SER A 268 -3.62 3.70 6.92
N ARG A 269 -3.36 4.85 7.53
CA ARG A 269 -2.19 5.12 8.38
C ARG A 269 -2.56 6.07 9.53
N GLY A 270 -1.64 6.31 10.45
CA GLY A 270 -1.88 7.13 11.63
C GLY A 270 -2.34 6.31 12.84
N THR A 271 -2.95 6.97 13.81
CA THR A 271 -3.47 6.32 15.01
C THR A 271 -4.92 5.87 14.82
N LEU A 272 -5.45 5.12 15.79
CA LEU A 272 -6.86 4.71 15.77
C LEU A 272 -7.80 5.90 15.95
N GLU A 273 -7.36 6.94 16.66
CA GLU A 273 -8.13 8.16 16.89
C GLU A 273 -8.11 9.08 15.67
N GLU A 274 -6.98 9.16 14.97
CA GLU A 274 -6.77 10.05 13.84
C GLU A 274 -6.28 9.29 12.59
N PRO A 275 -7.10 8.37 12.03
CA PRO A 275 -6.70 7.63 10.84
C PRO A 275 -6.75 8.53 9.61
N GLU A 276 -5.72 8.39 8.78
CA GLU A 276 -5.68 8.93 7.43
C GLU A 276 -5.95 7.83 6.42
N HIS A 277 -6.82 8.10 5.45
CA HIS A 277 -7.32 7.11 4.51
C HIS A 277 -6.91 7.43 3.08
N TYR A 278 -6.47 6.41 2.35
CA TYR A 278 -5.91 6.57 1.00
C TYR A 278 -6.46 5.52 0.04
N LEU A 279 -6.64 5.94 -1.22
CA LEU A 279 -7.00 5.09 -2.36
C LEU A 279 -5.94 5.25 -3.45
N VAL A 280 -5.48 4.13 -4.00
CA VAL A 280 -4.50 4.07 -5.08
C VAL A 280 -5.17 3.54 -6.34
N THR A 281 -5.04 4.27 -7.45
CA THR A 281 -5.54 3.88 -8.79
C THR A 281 -4.46 4.01 -9.85
N GLU A 282 -4.71 3.44 -11.03
CA GLU A 282 -3.88 3.75 -12.19
C GLU A 282 -3.88 5.27 -12.49
N LEU A 283 -2.75 5.77 -12.99
CA LEU A 283 -2.58 7.16 -13.36
C LEU A 283 -3.09 7.40 -14.79
N ALA A 284 -3.98 8.37 -14.95
CA ALA A 284 -4.28 8.98 -16.23
C ALA A 284 -3.27 10.10 -16.51
N ASP A 285 -2.55 10.03 -17.63
CA ASP A 285 -1.52 10.99 -17.97
C ASP A 285 -2.06 12.20 -18.76
N GLY A 286 -3.28 12.10 -19.32
CA GLY A 286 -3.94 13.18 -20.09
C GLY A 286 -4.82 14.13 -19.26
N GLY A 287 -5.06 13.85 -17.97
CA GLY A 287 -6.04 14.59 -17.17
C GLY A 287 -7.45 14.00 -17.32
N ASN A 288 -8.48 14.85 -17.36
CA ASN A 288 -9.87 14.42 -17.55
C ASN A 288 -10.45 14.81 -18.93
N LEU A 289 -11.68 14.40 -19.21
CA LEU A 289 -12.35 14.66 -20.48
C LEU A 289 -12.54 16.16 -20.75
N ARG A 290 -12.71 16.99 -19.72
CA ARG A 290 -12.74 18.45 -19.90
C ARG A 290 -11.38 18.98 -20.34
N ASP A 291 -10.29 18.46 -19.78
CA ASP A 291 -8.92 18.84 -20.17
C ASP A 291 -8.63 18.44 -21.62
N LEU A 292 -9.07 17.24 -22.04
CA LEU A 292 -9.01 16.80 -23.44
C LEU A 292 -9.65 17.84 -24.36
N TRP A 293 -10.91 18.22 -24.13
CA TRP A 293 -11.61 19.15 -25.00
C TRP A 293 -11.05 20.58 -24.96
N ARG A 294 -10.49 21.00 -23.81
CA ARG A 294 -9.75 22.26 -23.72
C ARG A 294 -8.46 22.23 -24.54
N SER A 295 -7.77 21.09 -24.57
CA SER A 295 -6.54 20.91 -25.35
C SER A 295 -6.79 20.82 -26.86
N MET A 296 -8.02 20.49 -27.27
CA MET A 296 -8.45 20.36 -28.66
C MET A 296 -9.75 21.14 -28.93
N PRO A 297 -9.72 22.48 -28.94
CA PRO A 297 -10.93 23.29 -29.13
C PRO A 297 -11.50 23.17 -30.55
N ASN A 298 -10.65 22.93 -31.55
CA ASN A 298 -11.02 22.79 -32.96
C ASN A 298 -10.28 21.60 -33.59
N PRO A 299 -10.62 20.35 -33.23
CA PRO A 299 -9.88 19.21 -33.74
C PRO A 299 -10.21 18.98 -35.22
N PRO A 300 -9.22 18.66 -36.07
CA PRO A 300 -9.48 18.35 -37.47
C PRO A 300 -10.35 17.09 -37.56
N LEU A 301 -11.50 17.19 -38.23
CA LEU A 301 -12.48 16.11 -38.37
C LEU A 301 -11.96 15.01 -39.31
N GLN A 302 -11.03 14.22 -38.82
CA GLN A 302 -10.48 13.06 -39.51
C GLN A 302 -11.31 11.80 -39.22
N PRO A 303 -11.46 10.87 -40.18
CA PRO A 303 -12.18 9.62 -39.95
C PRO A 303 -11.67 8.83 -38.74
N LEU A 304 -10.36 8.84 -38.50
CA LEU A 304 -9.74 8.17 -37.34
C LEU A 304 -10.16 8.81 -36.01
N LEU A 305 -10.25 10.13 -35.97
CA LEU A 305 -10.71 10.86 -34.79
C LEU A 305 -12.15 10.48 -34.45
N MET A 306 -13.04 10.50 -35.45
CA MET A 306 -14.45 10.16 -35.27
C MET A 306 -14.63 8.70 -34.85
N LYS A 307 -13.90 7.77 -35.49
CA LYS A 307 -13.91 6.36 -35.12
C LYS A 307 -13.47 6.15 -33.67
N THR A 308 -12.41 6.84 -33.24
CA THR A 308 -11.89 6.69 -31.87
C THR A 308 -12.81 7.34 -30.84
N ALA A 309 -13.41 8.49 -31.14
CA ALA A 309 -14.39 9.14 -30.27
C ALA A 309 -15.64 8.29 -30.07
N VAL A 310 -16.24 7.77 -31.15
CA VAL A 310 -17.38 6.85 -31.09
C VAL A 310 -17.01 5.54 -30.39
N GLY A 311 -15.80 5.03 -30.63
CA GLY A 311 -15.27 3.85 -29.93
C GLY A 311 -15.20 4.06 -28.41
N ASN A 312 -14.69 5.20 -27.95
CA ASN A 312 -14.64 5.55 -26.53
C ASN A 312 -16.04 5.69 -25.92
N LEU A 313 -16.98 6.36 -26.62
CA LEU A 313 -18.37 6.46 -26.15
C LEU A 313 -19.02 5.08 -26.02
N ARG A 314 -18.84 4.21 -27.02
CA ARG A 314 -19.32 2.84 -26.97
C ARG A 314 -18.74 2.10 -25.76
N GLY A 315 -17.44 2.18 -25.54
CA GLY A 315 -16.77 1.53 -24.43
C GLY A 315 -17.21 2.04 -23.05
N LEU A 316 -17.44 3.35 -22.91
CA LEU A 316 -18.02 3.93 -21.68
C LEU A 316 -19.44 3.40 -21.43
N VAL A 317 -20.26 3.29 -22.48
CA VAL A 317 -21.62 2.73 -22.39
C VAL A 317 -21.59 1.24 -22.05
N GLU A 318 -20.67 0.46 -22.63
CA GLU A 318 -20.47 -0.96 -22.31
C GLU A 318 -20.05 -1.12 -20.83
N ALA A 319 -19.12 -0.31 -20.35
CA ALA A 319 -18.72 -0.29 -18.94
C ALA A 319 -19.88 0.10 -18.01
N LEU A 320 -20.66 1.13 -18.36
CA LEU A 320 -21.87 1.51 -17.62
C LEU A 320 -22.91 0.39 -17.60
N SER A 321 -23.09 -0.31 -18.72
CA SER A 321 -23.99 -1.46 -18.80
C SER A 321 -23.52 -2.58 -17.87
N ALA A 322 -22.22 -2.87 -17.85
CA ALA A 322 -21.62 -3.90 -17.01
C ALA A 322 -21.79 -3.61 -15.51
N ILE A 323 -21.64 -2.36 -15.05
CA ILE A 323 -21.87 -2.00 -13.64
C ILE A 323 -23.36 -2.03 -13.25
N HIS A 324 -24.24 -1.71 -14.19
CA HIS A 324 -25.70 -1.70 -13.97
C HIS A 324 -26.31 -3.09 -14.00
N ARG A 325 -25.71 -4.02 -14.76
CA ARG A 325 -26.17 -5.40 -14.94
C ARG A 325 -24.96 -6.34 -14.98
N PRO A 326 -24.29 -6.57 -13.84
CA PRO A 326 -23.19 -7.52 -13.82
C PRO A 326 -23.71 -8.89 -14.27
N ILE A 327 -23.11 -9.45 -15.32
CA ILE A 327 -23.47 -10.76 -15.84
C ILE A 327 -23.03 -11.79 -14.79
N SER A 328 -23.99 -12.41 -14.09
CA SER A 328 -23.71 -13.54 -13.20
C SER A 328 -24.20 -14.84 -13.85
N ASN A 329 -23.31 -15.82 -13.97
CA ASN A 329 -23.67 -17.19 -14.37
C ASN A 329 -24.44 -17.94 -13.26
N GLU A 330 -24.46 -17.38 -12.05
CA GLU A 330 -25.21 -17.87 -10.91
C GLU A 330 -26.42 -16.95 -10.69
N ALA A 331 -27.61 -17.48 -10.95
CA ALA A 331 -28.86 -16.83 -10.59
C ALA A 331 -29.03 -16.93 -9.07
N GLN A 332 -28.78 -15.84 -8.32
CA GLN A 332 -29.67 -15.50 -7.20
C GLN A 332 -29.55 -14.09 -6.61
N THR A 333 -28.44 -13.36 -6.70
CA THR A 333 -28.39 -11.94 -6.31
C THR A 333 -27.24 -11.22 -7.01
N TYR A 334 -27.51 -10.07 -7.62
CA TYR A 334 -26.45 -9.20 -8.12
C TYR A 334 -26.70 -7.75 -7.69
N THR A 335 -25.62 -7.04 -7.35
CA THR A 335 -25.68 -5.65 -6.94
C THR A 335 -25.56 -4.76 -8.16
N ASN A 336 -26.62 -4.03 -8.49
CA ASN A 336 -26.59 -3.01 -9.53
C ASN A 336 -25.94 -1.75 -8.97
N TRP A 337 -24.86 -1.30 -9.59
CA TRP A 337 -24.17 -0.09 -9.19
C TRP A 337 -24.53 1.05 -10.12
N ARG A 338 -25.08 2.13 -9.57
CA ARG A 338 -25.20 3.42 -10.28
C ARG A 338 -24.01 4.29 -9.90
N HIS A 339 -23.37 4.94 -10.87
CA HIS A 339 -22.21 5.79 -10.62
C HIS A 339 -22.51 7.00 -9.73
N GLY A 340 -23.69 7.63 -9.87
CA GLY A 340 -24.13 8.74 -9.03
C GLY A 340 -23.69 10.14 -9.49
N ASP A 341 -22.47 10.28 -10.01
CA ASP A 341 -21.87 11.58 -10.39
C ASP A 341 -21.07 11.50 -11.72
N LEU A 342 -21.72 11.07 -12.81
CA LEU A 342 -21.05 10.99 -14.11
C LEU A 342 -20.98 12.36 -14.78
N LYS A 343 -19.77 12.90 -14.91
CA LYS A 343 -19.46 14.21 -15.51
C LYS A 343 -18.10 14.17 -16.22
N PRO A 344 -17.77 15.13 -17.11
CA PRO A 344 -16.48 15.14 -17.81
C PRO A 344 -15.25 15.08 -16.90
N GLU A 345 -15.32 15.66 -15.70
CA GLU A 345 -14.26 15.64 -14.70
C GLU A 345 -14.00 14.24 -14.14
N ASN A 346 -15.04 13.38 -14.08
CA ASN A 346 -14.96 12.01 -13.58
C ASN A 346 -14.73 10.98 -14.71
N ILE A 347 -14.32 11.46 -15.89
CA ILE A 347 -13.88 10.62 -17.02
C ILE A 347 -12.42 10.99 -17.30
N LEU A 348 -11.51 10.10 -16.94
CA LEU A 348 -10.07 10.27 -17.09
C LEU A 348 -9.59 9.92 -18.50
N TRP A 349 -8.61 10.67 -18.99
CA TRP A 349 -8.02 10.50 -20.32
C TRP A 349 -6.62 9.88 -20.24
N PHE A 350 -6.46 8.71 -20.84
CA PHE A 350 -5.21 7.95 -20.92
C PHE A 350 -4.65 8.02 -22.34
N ARG A 351 -3.45 8.58 -22.52
CA ARG A 351 -2.78 8.68 -23.82
C ARG A 351 -1.96 7.43 -24.09
N ASP A 352 -2.64 6.31 -24.30
CA ASP A 352 -2.06 4.98 -24.57
C ASP A 352 -1.48 4.80 -26.00
N GLY A 353 -1.07 5.89 -26.64
CA GLY A 353 -0.49 5.89 -27.99
C GLY A 353 -1.51 5.82 -29.13
N GLY A 354 -2.81 5.66 -28.84
CA GLY A 354 -3.88 5.82 -29.83
C GLY A 354 -4.10 7.29 -30.21
N ALA A 355 -4.74 7.54 -31.37
CA ALA A 355 -5.02 8.89 -31.88
C ALA A 355 -5.84 9.78 -30.92
N PHE A 356 -6.60 9.17 -30.01
CA PHE A 356 -7.44 9.86 -29.01
C PHE A 356 -7.22 9.33 -27.59
N GLY A 357 -6.36 8.32 -27.43
CA GLY A 357 -6.26 7.57 -26.17
C GLY A 357 -7.53 6.81 -25.78
N THR A 358 -7.57 6.39 -24.52
CA THR A 358 -8.69 5.71 -23.87
C THR A 358 -9.29 6.59 -22.78
N LEU A 359 -10.62 6.66 -22.71
CA LEU A 359 -11.39 7.33 -21.66
C LEU A 359 -11.88 6.32 -20.62
N LYS A 360 -11.65 6.58 -19.34
CA LYS A 360 -12.09 5.69 -18.25
C LYS A 360 -12.87 6.45 -17.17
N MET A 361 -13.96 5.87 -16.69
CA MET A 361 -14.71 6.42 -15.56
C MET A 361 -13.93 6.26 -14.26
N CYS A 362 -14.00 7.27 -13.39
CA CYS A 362 -13.42 7.27 -12.05
C CYS A 362 -14.39 7.85 -11.02
N ASP A 363 -13.95 7.92 -9.76
CA ASP A 363 -14.68 8.56 -8.66
C ASP A 363 -16.06 7.95 -8.38
N PHE A 364 -16.03 6.76 -7.78
CA PHE A 364 -17.23 6.03 -7.37
C PHE A 364 -17.67 6.38 -5.95
N GLY A 365 -17.27 7.55 -5.42
CA GLY A 365 -17.61 7.97 -4.06
C GLY A 365 -19.12 8.15 -3.83
N GLU A 366 -19.86 8.53 -4.88
CA GLU A 366 -21.33 8.65 -4.84
C GLU A 366 -22.08 7.42 -5.36
N ALA A 367 -21.36 6.35 -5.68
CA ALA A 367 -21.97 5.19 -6.29
C ALA A 367 -22.86 4.43 -5.30
N LYS A 368 -24.04 3.99 -5.78
CA LYS A 368 -25.04 3.31 -4.95
C LYS A 368 -25.37 1.92 -5.48
N GLY A 369 -25.08 0.91 -4.67
CA GLY A 369 -25.42 -0.48 -4.91
C GLY A 369 -26.86 -0.77 -4.53
N HIS A 370 -27.62 -1.41 -5.41
CA HIS A 370 -28.96 -1.91 -5.11
C HIS A 370 -28.96 -3.42 -5.37
N GLN A 371 -29.28 -4.21 -4.35
CA GLN A 371 -29.47 -5.65 -4.54
C GLN A 371 -30.68 -5.88 -5.43
N ALA A 372 -30.44 -6.42 -6.63
CA ALA A 372 -31.50 -6.95 -7.46
C ALA A 372 -31.73 -8.41 -7.07
N VAL A 373 -32.89 -8.69 -6.48
CA VAL A 373 -33.35 -10.06 -6.26
C VAL A 373 -34.12 -10.50 -7.50
N THR A 374 -33.55 -11.43 -8.26
CA THR A 374 -34.24 -12.06 -9.41
C THR A 374 -35.00 -13.32 -8.97
N ALA A 375 -35.58 -13.32 -7.77
CA ALA A 375 -36.56 -14.35 -7.38
C ALA A 375 -37.92 -13.96 -7.99
N MET A 376 -38.22 -14.52 -9.15
CA MET A 376 -39.55 -14.61 -9.79
C MET A 376 -40.48 -13.38 -9.63
N ARG A 377 -40.14 -12.26 -10.28
CA ARG A 377 -41.12 -11.20 -10.58
C ARG A 377 -42.06 -11.52 -11.76
N ASN A 378 -42.15 -12.79 -12.16
CA ASN A 378 -43.03 -13.25 -13.24
C ASN A 378 -44.41 -13.77 -12.76
N ALA A 379 -44.72 -13.73 -11.46
CA ALA A 379 -46.00 -14.26 -10.96
C ALA A 379 -47.01 -13.19 -10.45
N GLN A 380 -46.66 -11.91 -10.35
CA GLN A 380 -47.55 -10.90 -9.72
C GLN A 380 -47.89 -9.67 -10.58
N HIS A 381 -47.51 -9.63 -11.86
CA HIS A 381 -47.90 -8.52 -12.75
C HIS A 381 -48.97 -8.85 -13.80
N ASN A 382 -49.52 -10.08 -13.79
CA ASN A 382 -50.61 -10.47 -14.69
C ASN A 382 -52.01 -10.53 -14.02
N SER A 383 -52.17 -10.15 -12.75
CA SER A 383 -53.48 -10.17 -12.07
C SER A 383 -54.12 -8.79 -11.81
N SER A 384 -53.43 -7.67 -12.04
CA SER A 384 -53.98 -6.32 -11.77
C SER A 384 -54.47 -5.55 -13.00
N LEU A 385 -54.40 -6.13 -14.21
CA LEU A 385 -54.84 -5.47 -15.46
C LEU A 385 -56.13 -6.05 -16.07
N ARG A 386 -56.91 -6.86 -15.32
CA ARG A 386 -58.15 -7.48 -15.84
C ARG A 386 -59.46 -7.08 -15.15
N HIS A 387 -59.48 -6.09 -14.25
CA HIS A 387 -60.74 -5.69 -13.58
C HIS A 387 -61.22 -4.24 -13.78
N SER A 388 -60.61 -3.45 -14.67
CA SER A 388 -61.04 -2.06 -14.93
C SER A 388 -61.46 -1.77 -16.37
N ALA A 389 -61.87 -2.80 -17.13
CA ALA A 389 -62.51 -2.63 -18.42
C ALA A 389 -63.63 -3.66 -18.61
N LEU A 390 -64.79 -3.41 -17.99
CA LEU A 390 -66.12 -3.91 -18.37
C LEU A 390 -67.18 -3.38 -17.41
N ARG A 391 -67.80 -2.24 -17.78
CA ARG A 391 -69.23 -1.87 -17.62
C ARG A 391 -69.38 -0.34 -17.57
N ALA A 392 -69.33 0.26 -18.74
CA ALA A 392 -70.10 1.46 -19.07
C ALA A 392 -70.82 1.14 -20.38
N THR A 393 -72.08 0.71 -20.25
CA THR A 393 -73.17 0.86 -21.21
C THR A 393 -74.44 0.91 -20.39
#